data_AF-A0A7W9Z6B4-F1
#
_entry.id   AF-A0A7W9Z6B4-F1
#
_cell.length_a   1.000
_cell.length_b   1.000
_cell.length_c   1.000
_cell.angle_alpha   90.00
_cell.angle_beta   90.00
_cell.angle_gamma   90.00
#
_symmetry.space_group_name_H-M   'P 1'
#
loop_
_entity.id
_entity.type
_entity.pdbx_description
1 polymer ?
#
loop_
_entity_poly.entity_id
_entity_poly.type
_entity_poly.pdbx_seq_one_letter_code
_entity_poly.pdbx_strand_id
1 'polypeptide(L)'
;MPPGEREPKDWRRTRRMAKYLRRRTISLWHFYTVLAQHAASAPWSDDRHDAVSILLVHGPHTTSTSLTQELQRELQQQADAGGRTLELRACDDLHDLVVKVCAAKSDATEFVLLDPGNLVEQVRAHPEAGFAEALDKLDAPYIEVYEEFGAKLAHDAGFHSAPIATVIINGNIGSGYRIGLGIALRQLDAERRRADFTSARHINAR
;
A
#
# COMPACT_ATOMS: atom_id res chain seq x y z
N MET A 1 29.49 44.15 -44.78
CA MET A 1 29.41 44.23 -43.31
C MET A 1 28.64 43.00 -42.80
N PRO A 2 29.22 42.18 -41.90
CA PRO A 2 28.53 41.12 -41.17
C PRO A 2 27.97 41.68 -39.83
N PRO A 3 27.44 40.86 -38.91
CA PRO A 3 26.14 40.19 -38.92
C PRO A 3 25.20 40.73 -37.81
N GLY A 4 23.88 40.71 -38.05
CA GLY A 4 22.89 40.99 -37.00
C GLY A 4 22.56 39.74 -36.21
N GLU A 5 23.31 39.51 -35.12
CA GLU A 5 23.00 38.52 -34.09
C GLU A 5 21.58 38.72 -33.55
N ARG A 6 20.71 37.73 -33.72
CA ARG A 6 19.47 37.64 -32.95
C ARG A 6 19.74 36.77 -31.73
N GLU A 7 19.88 37.42 -30.58
CA GLU A 7 19.91 36.75 -29.29
C GLU A 7 18.62 35.93 -29.06
N PRO A 8 18.72 34.70 -28.54
CA PRO A 8 17.59 33.88 -28.18
C PRO A 8 16.92 34.36 -26.88
N LYS A 9 15.65 34.75 -27.03
CA LYS A 9 14.73 35.22 -26.00
C LYS A 9 14.12 34.05 -25.22
N ASP A 10 14.82 33.46 -24.24
CA ASP A 10 14.14 32.68 -23.20
C ASP A 10 14.90 32.43 -21.88
N TRP A 11 15.50 33.48 -21.29
CA TRP A 11 16.20 33.39 -20.00
C TRP A 11 15.27 33.23 -18.78
N ARG A 12 13.94 33.25 -18.94
CA ARG A 12 12.98 33.17 -17.82
C ARG A 12 12.59 31.74 -17.42
N ARG A 13 13.01 30.71 -18.17
CA ARG A 13 12.75 29.30 -17.83
C ARG A 13 13.83 28.65 -16.95
N THR A 14 15.04 29.19 -16.91
CA THR A 14 16.20 28.56 -16.22
C THR A 14 16.36 28.96 -14.76
N ARG A 15 15.59 29.92 -14.22
CA ARG A 15 15.63 30.27 -12.78
C ARG A 15 14.62 29.51 -11.89
N ARG A 16 13.67 28.75 -12.45
CA ARG A 16 12.77 27.89 -11.64
C ARG A 16 13.33 26.49 -11.35
N MET A 17 14.29 25.99 -12.13
CA MET A 17 14.95 24.69 -11.85
C MET A 17 16.06 24.78 -10.78
N ALA A 18 16.68 25.95 -10.58
CA ALA A 18 17.74 26.10 -9.58
C ALA A 18 17.24 26.07 -8.11
N LYS A 19 15.94 26.24 -7.87
CA LYS A 19 15.33 26.04 -6.54
C LYS A 19 14.98 24.57 -6.24
N TYR A 20 14.84 23.72 -7.26
CA TYR A 20 14.53 22.30 -7.08
C TYR A 20 15.74 21.43 -6.71
N LEU A 21 16.97 21.94 -6.91
CA LEU A 21 18.20 21.19 -6.66
C LEU A 21 18.94 21.62 -5.37
N ARG A 22 18.37 22.53 -4.57
CA ARG A 22 18.96 22.97 -3.28
C ARG A 22 18.05 22.77 -2.05
N ARG A 23 16.99 21.96 -2.18
CA ARG A 23 16.17 21.48 -1.05
C ARG A 23 16.12 19.95 -0.98
N ARG A 24 17.08 19.27 -1.60
CA ARG A 24 17.17 17.80 -1.68
C ARG A 24 18.05 17.16 -0.59
N THR A 25 18.43 17.90 0.45
CA THR A 25 19.41 17.42 1.44
C THR A 25 18.95 17.44 2.90
N ILE A 26 17.73 17.90 3.21
CA ILE A 26 17.26 17.97 4.61
C ILE A 26 16.20 16.90 4.93
N SER A 27 15.54 16.31 3.93
CA SER A 27 14.47 15.33 4.15
C SER A 27 14.90 13.86 4.03
N LEU A 28 16.20 13.56 4.03
CA LEU A 28 16.71 12.18 3.97
C LEU A 28 17.25 11.68 5.33
N TRP A 29 17.54 12.58 6.27
CA TRP A 29 18.04 12.20 7.59
C TRP A 29 16.95 11.74 8.56
N HIS A 30 15.70 12.20 8.41
CA HIS A 30 14.59 11.73 9.24
C HIS A 30 13.97 10.39 8.76
N PHE A 31 14.23 9.99 7.52
CA PHE A 31 13.80 8.68 6.99
C PHE A 31 14.66 7.50 7.49
N TYR A 32 15.91 7.76 7.90
CA TYR A 32 16.82 6.69 8.37
C TYR A 32 16.65 6.35 9.86
N THR A 33 16.18 7.28 10.69
CA THR A 33 16.12 7.03 12.15
C THR A 33 15.03 6.05 12.55
N VAL A 34 13.89 6.03 11.83
CA VAL A 34 12.80 5.09 12.12
C VAL A 34 13.16 3.65 11.73
N LEU A 35 13.98 3.46 10.69
CA LEU A 35 14.39 2.13 10.23
C LEU A 35 15.49 1.49 11.11
N ALA A 36 16.34 2.30 11.74
CA ALA A 36 17.50 1.79 12.47
C ALA A 36 17.18 1.24 13.88
N GLN A 37 16.01 1.54 14.45
CA GLN A 37 15.70 1.21 15.84
C GLN A 37 15.03 -0.16 16.05
N HIS A 38 14.60 -0.85 14.98
CA HIS A 38 13.97 -2.18 15.08
C HIS A 38 14.91 -3.37 14.79
N ALA A 39 16.11 -3.14 14.22
CA ALA A 39 16.96 -4.22 13.70
C ALA A 39 17.90 -4.89 14.74
N ALA A 40 17.83 -4.49 16.02
CA ALA A 40 18.78 -4.96 17.03
C ALA A 40 18.04 -5.41 18.29
N SER A 41 17.43 -6.60 18.25
CA SER A 41 17.31 -7.59 19.35
C SER A 41 16.19 -8.58 19.07
N ALA A 42 16.52 -9.83 18.68
CA ALA A 42 15.97 -11.03 19.34
C ALA A 42 16.45 -12.33 18.65
N PRO A 43 16.68 -13.39 19.45
CA PRO A 43 17.17 -14.69 18.99
C PRO A 43 16.02 -15.59 18.49
N TRP A 44 16.40 -16.63 17.75
CA TRP A 44 15.52 -17.55 17.04
C TRP A 44 14.56 -18.27 18.01
N SER A 45 13.27 -17.97 17.88
CA SER A 45 12.16 -18.68 18.51
C SER A 45 11.12 -18.96 17.43
N ASP A 46 10.57 -20.16 17.40
CA ASP A 46 9.52 -20.61 16.47
C ASP A 46 8.18 -19.96 16.85
N ASP A 47 8.11 -18.63 16.75
CA ASP A 47 6.96 -17.77 17.04
C ASP A 47 6.28 -17.34 15.73
N ARG A 48 5.71 -18.31 15.00
CA ARG A 48 4.88 -18.01 13.82
C ARG A 48 3.47 -17.53 14.15
N HIS A 49 3.20 -17.11 15.39
CA HIS A 49 1.89 -16.63 15.83
C HIS A 49 1.75 -15.10 15.89
N ASP A 50 2.85 -14.34 15.82
CA ASP A 50 2.82 -12.86 15.78
C ASP A 50 2.98 -12.25 14.36
N ALA A 51 3.16 -13.11 13.34
CA ALA A 51 3.25 -12.66 11.95
C ALA A 51 1.85 -12.34 11.41
N VAL A 52 1.62 -11.08 11.02
CA VAL A 52 0.38 -10.63 10.38
C VAL A 52 0.41 -11.01 8.91
N SER A 53 -0.42 -11.96 8.48
CA SER A 53 -0.46 -12.42 7.08
C SER A 53 -1.25 -11.49 6.16
N ILE A 54 -2.28 -10.83 6.69
CA ILE A 54 -3.12 -9.89 5.92
C ILE A 54 -3.25 -8.60 6.71
N LEU A 55 -2.91 -7.48 6.08
CA LEU A 55 -3.10 -6.15 6.63
C LEU A 55 -4.25 -5.44 5.92
N LEU A 56 -5.22 -4.92 6.67
CA LEU A 56 -6.25 -4.02 6.17
C LEU A 56 -5.94 -2.59 6.66
N VAL A 57 -5.59 -1.70 5.74
CA VAL A 57 -5.44 -0.27 6.01
C VAL A 57 -6.71 0.44 5.55
N HIS A 58 -7.38 1.14 6.46
CA HIS A 58 -8.61 1.86 6.14
C HIS A 58 -8.56 3.33 6.55
N GLY A 59 -9.07 4.20 5.69
CA GLY A 59 -9.24 5.62 5.92
C GLY A 59 -10.56 5.96 6.59
N PRO A 60 -10.80 7.26 6.82
CA PRO A 60 -12.05 7.77 7.36
C PRO A 60 -13.16 7.66 6.31
N HIS A 61 -14.35 7.24 6.76
CA HIS A 61 -15.59 7.29 5.99
C HIS A 61 -16.56 8.25 6.67
N THR A 62 -17.23 9.10 5.89
CA THR A 62 -18.21 10.08 6.40
C THR A 62 -19.57 9.46 6.68
N THR A 63 -19.83 8.29 6.11
CA THR A 63 -21.01 7.48 6.38
C THR A 63 -20.76 6.63 7.62
N SER A 64 -21.76 6.47 8.49
CA SER A 64 -21.69 5.69 9.74
C SER A 64 -21.47 4.17 9.53
N THR A 65 -21.12 3.77 8.31
CA THR A 65 -20.78 2.41 7.89
C THR A 65 -19.28 2.14 8.07
N SER A 66 -18.60 2.89 8.94
CA SER A 66 -17.25 2.59 9.42
C SER A 66 -17.15 1.15 9.95
N LEU A 67 -15.95 0.58 9.99
CA LEU A 67 -15.65 -0.72 10.59
C LEU A 67 -16.26 -0.87 12.00
N THR A 68 -17.47 -1.44 12.05
CA THR A 68 -18.13 -1.74 13.31
C THR A 68 -17.39 -2.88 14.00
N GLN A 69 -17.50 -2.99 15.33
CA GLN A 69 -16.91 -4.11 16.07
C GLN A 69 -17.43 -5.47 15.56
N GLU A 70 -18.70 -5.54 15.16
CA GLU A 70 -19.27 -6.75 14.59
C GLU A 70 -18.61 -7.12 13.26
N LEU A 71 -18.47 -6.16 12.35
CA LEU A 71 -17.79 -6.37 11.08
C LEU A 71 -16.32 -6.75 11.28
N GLN A 72 -15.61 -6.09 12.20
CA GLN A 72 -14.23 -6.45 12.53
C GLN A 72 -14.14 -7.90 13.01
N ARG A 73 -15.07 -8.33 13.87
CA ARG A 73 -15.12 -9.70 14.37
C ARG A 73 -15.38 -10.71 13.26
N GLU A 74 -16.31 -10.41 12.36
CA GLU A 74 -16.59 -11.25 11.20
C GLU A 74 -15.37 -11.39 10.29
N LEU A 75 -14.67 -10.28 10.00
CA LEU A 75 -13.46 -10.30 9.17
C LEU A 75 -12.35 -11.11 9.83
N GLN A 76 -12.18 -10.97 11.15
CA GLN A 76 -11.22 -11.79 11.90
C GLN A 76 -11.56 -13.28 11.79
N GLN A 77 -12.82 -13.65 12.04
CA GLN A 77 -13.28 -15.04 11.92
C GLN A 77 -13.07 -15.59 10.50
N GLN A 78 -13.28 -14.77 9.48
CA GLN A 78 -13.06 -15.16 8.09
C GLN A 78 -11.56 -15.41 7.81
N ALA A 79 -10.66 -14.58 8.35
CA ALA A 79 -9.22 -14.79 8.22
C ALA A 79 -8.76 -16.04 8.98
N ASP A 80 -9.22 -16.20 10.23
CA ASP A 80 -8.91 -17.34 11.10
C ASP A 80 -9.36 -18.66 10.46
N ALA A 81 -10.56 -18.68 9.86
CA ALA A 81 -11.07 -19.85 9.13
C ALA A 81 -10.20 -20.22 7.91
N GLY A 82 -9.47 -19.26 7.34
CA GLY A 82 -8.46 -19.50 6.32
C GLY A 82 -7.06 -19.80 6.85
N GLY A 83 -6.89 -19.90 8.18
CA GLY A 83 -5.61 -20.09 8.84
C GLY A 83 -4.68 -18.88 8.69
N ARG A 84 -5.24 -17.67 8.63
CA ARG A 84 -4.53 -16.41 8.42
C ARG A 84 -4.83 -15.44 9.54
N THR A 85 -3.85 -14.62 9.91
CA THR A 85 -4.00 -13.49 10.83
C THR A 85 -4.36 -12.24 10.05
N LEU A 86 -5.26 -11.43 10.61
CA LEU A 86 -5.71 -10.15 10.07
C LEU A 86 -5.39 -9.03 11.04
N GLU A 87 -4.70 -7.99 10.58
CA GLU A 87 -4.53 -6.74 11.32
C GLU A 87 -5.32 -5.62 10.64
N LEU A 88 -5.99 -4.79 11.44
CA LEU A 88 -6.70 -3.61 10.95
C LEU A 88 -6.00 -2.35 11.44
N ARG A 89 -5.63 -1.47 10.50
CA ARG A 89 -5.00 -0.17 10.79
C ARG A 89 -5.85 0.96 10.23
N ALA A 90 -6.50 1.70 11.12
CA ALA A 90 -7.18 2.94 10.78
C ALA A 90 -6.15 4.04 10.50
N CYS A 91 -6.36 4.85 9.47
CA CYS A 91 -5.60 6.08 9.22
C CYS A 91 -6.51 7.30 9.22
N ASP A 92 -6.01 8.41 9.76
CA ASP A 92 -6.79 9.65 9.91
C ASP A 92 -6.52 10.66 8.79
N ASP A 93 -5.31 10.62 8.21
CA ASP A 93 -4.86 11.55 7.17
C ASP A 93 -3.95 10.86 6.13
N LEU A 94 -3.64 11.60 5.07
CA LEU A 94 -2.81 11.12 3.96
C LEU A 94 -1.39 10.72 4.40
N HIS A 95 -0.79 11.46 5.34
CA HIS A 95 0.55 11.13 5.82
C HIS A 95 0.53 9.81 6.58
N ASP A 96 -0.46 9.61 7.45
CA ASP A 96 -0.62 8.39 8.22
C ASP A 96 -0.91 7.17 7.32
N LEU A 97 -1.71 7.36 6.27
CA LEU A 97 -1.93 6.36 5.23
C LEU A 97 -0.61 5.93 4.57
N VAL A 98 0.23 6.88 4.14
CA VAL A 98 1.54 6.60 3.53
C VAL A 98 2.45 5.85 4.51
N VAL A 99 2.49 6.28 5.78
CA VAL A 99 3.31 5.63 6.81
C VAL A 99 2.88 4.18 7.02
N LYS A 100 1.57 3.91 7.08
CA LYS A 100 1.03 2.55 7.29
C LYS A 100 1.29 1.63 6.10
N VAL A 101 1.16 2.13 4.87
CA VAL A 101 1.52 1.35 3.66
C VAL A 101 3.03 1.08 3.63
N CYS A 102 3.87 2.07 3.96
CA CYS A 102 5.31 1.84 4.08
C CYS A 102 5.66 0.80 5.16
N ALA A 103 4.94 0.82 6.29
CA ALA A 103 5.14 -0.12 7.40
C ALA A 103 4.59 -1.53 7.12
N ALA A 104 3.78 -1.70 6.07
CA ALA A 104 3.32 -3.01 5.61
C ALA A 104 4.46 -3.84 4.98
N LYS A 105 5.62 -3.24 4.74
CA LYS A 105 6.82 -3.89 4.20
C LYS A 105 7.54 -4.83 5.19
N SER A 106 6.84 -5.39 6.18
CA SER A 106 7.43 -6.37 7.09
C SER A 106 7.44 -7.75 6.42
N ASP A 107 8.45 -8.58 6.71
CA ASP A 107 8.57 -9.96 6.20
C ASP A 107 7.38 -10.87 6.54
N ALA A 108 6.47 -10.40 7.40
CA ALA A 108 5.28 -11.11 7.84
C ALA A 108 4.05 -10.82 6.96
N THR A 109 3.94 -9.63 6.35
CA THR A 109 2.73 -9.23 5.61
C THR A 109 2.70 -9.87 4.23
N GLU A 110 1.86 -10.88 4.06
CA GLU A 110 1.71 -11.61 2.79
C GLU A 110 0.70 -10.94 1.85
N PHE A 111 -0.22 -10.11 2.36
CA PHE A 111 -1.25 -9.46 1.55
C PHE A 111 -1.76 -8.15 2.17
N VAL A 112 -2.16 -7.18 1.34
CA VAL A 112 -2.75 -5.91 1.79
C VAL A 112 -4.15 -5.66 1.21
N LEU A 113 -5.10 -5.28 2.05
CA LEU A 113 -6.35 -4.64 1.67
C LEU A 113 -6.23 -3.15 1.96
N LEU A 114 -6.44 -2.34 0.92
CA LEU A 114 -6.23 -0.91 0.97
C LEU A 114 -7.54 -0.18 0.69
N ASP A 115 -8.01 0.56 1.68
CA ASP A 115 -9.16 1.44 1.56
C ASP A 115 -8.77 2.84 2.01
N PRO A 116 -8.46 3.76 1.09
CA PRO A 116 -8.13 5.13 1.47
C PRO A 116 -9.34 5.91 2.02
N GLY A 117 -10.57 5.40 1.90
CA GLY A 117 -11.80 6.11 2.27
C GLY A 117 -11.88 7.49 1.63
N ASN A 118 -12.22 8.49 2.44
CA ASN A 118 -12.31 9.89 2.00
C ASN A 118 -10.96 10.53 1.64
N LEU A 119 -9.83 9.84 1.90
CA LEU A 119 -8.50 10.35 1.55
C LEU A 119 -8.18 10.21 0.06
N VAL A 120 -8.99 9.50 -0.73
CA VAL A 120 -8.77 9.35 -2.17
C VAL A 120 -8.56 10.68 -2.87
N GLU A 121 -9.38 11.69 -2.57
CA GLU A 121 -9.25 13.01 -3.20
C GLU A 121 -7.93 13.69 -2.81
N GLN A 122 -7.46 13.48 -1.57
CA GLN A 122 -6.16 13.99 -1.13
C GLN A 122 -5.01 13.24 -1.83
N VAL A 123 -5.11 11.91 -1.97
CA VAL A 123 -4.12 11.11 -2.71
C VAL A 123 -3.99 11.63 -4.15
N ARG A 124 -5.11 11.97 -4.80
CA ARG A 124 -5.10 12.54 -6.16
C ARG A 124 -4.55 13.96 -6.22
N ALA A 125 -4.91 14.79 -5.24
CA ALA A 125 -4.52 16.20 -5.20
C ALA A 125 -3.05 16.41 -4.81
N HIS A 126 -2.47 15.47 -4.07
CA HIS A 126 -1.12 15.56 -3.50
C HIS A 126 -0.22 14.38 -3.92
N PRO A 127 0.09 14.22 -5.22
CA PRO A 127 1.01 13.18 -5.67
C PRO A 127 2.40 13.30 -5.01
N GLU A 128 2.81 14.51 -4.61
CA GLU A 128 4.06 14.74 -3.87
C GLU A 128 4.11 14.12 -2.47
N ALA A 129 2.98 13.65 -1.94
CA ALA A 129 2.90 13.02 -0.63
C ALA A 129 3.55 11.63 -0.58
N GLY A 130 3.89 11.04 -1.73
CA GLY A 130 4.68 9.81 -1.78
C GLY A 130 3.87 8.51 -1.72
N PHE A 131 2.54 8.57 -1.88
CA PHE A 131 1.68 7.38 -1.75
C PHE A 131 1.93 6.37 -2.87
N ALA A 132 2.13 6.85 -4.08
CA ALA A 132 2.43 6.02 -5.23
C ALA A 132 3.78 5.29 -5.05
N GLU A 133 4.80 6.01 -4.57
CA GLU A 133 6.10 5.43 -4.24
C GLU A 133 6.06 4.47 -3.05
N ALA A 134 5.08 4.62 -2.14
CA ALA A 134 4.85 3.66 -1.07
C ALA A 134 4.28 2.34 -1.62
N LEU A 135 3.34 2.41 -2.58
CA LEU A 135 2.80 1.24 -3.28
C LEU A 135 3.86 0.53 -4.12
N ASP A 136 4.76 1.26 -4.79
CA ASP A 136 5.84 0.68 -5.59
C ASP A 136 6.85 -0.13 -4.75
N LYS A 137 6.96 0.22 -3.46
CA LYS A 137 7.84 -0.45 -2.50
C LYS A 137 7.12 -1.52 -1.69
N LEU A 138 5.82 -1.69 -1.90
CA LEU A 138 5.05 -2.72 -1.25
C LEU A 138 5.37 -4.06 -1.92
N ASP A 139 6.11 -4.91 -1.20
CA ASP A 139 6.48 -6.24 -1.69
C ASP A 139 5.27 -7.20 -1.70
N ALA A 140 4.25 -6.92 -0.88
CA ALA A 140 3.03 -7.71 -0.79
C ALA A 140 2.01 -7.34 -1.89
N PRO A 141 1.33 -8.33 -2.49
CA PRO A 141 0.18 -8.06 -3.35
C PRO A 141 -0.93 -7.33 -2.58
N TYR A 142 -1.66 -6.46 -3.28
CA TYR A 142 -2.71 -5.67 -2.67
C TYR A 142 -4.00 -5.60 -3.49
N ILE A 143 -5.11 -5.33 -2.80
CA ILE A 143 -6.42 -5.05 -3.37
C ILE A 143 -6.87 -3.67 -2.89
N GLU A 144 -7.41 -2.88 -3.80
CA GLU A 144 -8.07 -1.64 -3.46
C GLU A 144 -9.56 -1.89 -3.19
N VAL A 145 -10.09 -1.31 -2.11
CA VAL A 145 -11.51 -1.40 -1.75
C VAL A 145 -12.07 0.01 -1.63
N TYR A 146 -13.22 0.24 -2.27
CA TYR A 146 -13.89 1.54 -2.30
C TYR A 146 -15.39 1.41 -2.04
N GLU A 147 -15.96 2.41 -1.35
CA GLU A 147 -17.41 2.53 -1.20
C GLU A 147 -18.07 3.14 -2.44
N GLU A 148 -17.43 4.04 -3.19
CA GLU A 148 -18.09 4.75 -4.31
C GLU A 148 -17.37 4.63 -5.65
N PHE A 149 -18.17 4.48 -6.72
CA PHE A 149 -17.74 4.45 -8.13
C PHE A 149 -17.32 5.85 -8.61
N GLY A 150 -16.15 6.26 -8.17
CA GLY A 150 -15.61 7.61 -8.35
C GLY A 150 -14.36 7.84 -7.51
N ALA A 151 -14.15 6.98 -6.50
CA ALA A 151 -13.00 6.96 -5.63
C ALA A 151 -11.80 6.13 -6.16
N LYS A 152 -11.88 5.59 -7.38
CA LYS A 152 -10.79 4.74 -7.91
C LYS A 152 -9.51 5.54 -8.13
N LEU A 153 -8.38 5.15 -7.55
CA LEU A 153 -7.09 5.78 -7.88
C LEU A 153 -6.81 5.61 -9.38
N ALA A 154 -6.50 6.71 -10.07
CA ALA A 154 -6.16 6.65 -11.48
C ALA A 154 -4.77 6.01 -11.60
N HIS A 155 -4.72 4.74 -12.03
CA HIS A 155 -3.47 4.09 -12.40
C HIS A 155 -3.03 4.63 -13.76
N ASP A 156 -2.39 5.80 -13.78
CA ASP A 156 -1.72 6.26 -14.99
C ASP A 156 -0.68 5.21 -15.39
N ALA A 157 -0.66 4.87 -16.68
CA ALA A 157 -0.05 3.68 -17.27
C ALA A 157 1.50 3.62 -17.24
N GLY A 158 2.13 4.21 -16.23
CA GLY A 158 3.57 4.44 -16.20
C GLY A 158 4.33 3.83 -15.03
N PHE A 159 3.82 3.86 -13.79
CA PHE A 159 4.74 3.76 -12.66
C PHE A 159 4.27 3.06 -11.38
N HIS A 160 3.15 2.32 -11.35
CA HIS A 160 2.72 1.63 -10.13
C HIS A 160 2.46 0.14 -10.28
N SER A 161 2.85 -0.66 -9.28
CA SER A 161 2.40 -2.06 -9.16
C SER A 161 0.88 -2.04 -9.14
N ALA A 162 0.24 -2.55 -10.20
CA ALA A 162 -1.21 -2.52 -10.29
C ALA A 162 -1.83 -3.39 -9.18
N PRO A 163 -2.98 -2.98 -8.62
CA PRO A 163 -3.68 -3.80 -7.65
C PRO A 163 -4.10 -5.13 -8.30
N ILE A 164 -4.07 -6.21 -7.52
CA ILE A 164 -4.56 -7.54 -7.96
C ILE A 164 -6.04 -7.47 -8.35
N ALA A 165 -6.80 -6.67 -7.61
CA ALA A 165 -8.19 -6.34 -7.91
C ALA A 165 -8.56 -4.98 -7.32
N THR A 166 -9.59 -4.37 -7.89
CA THR A 166 -10.29 -3.23 -7.29
C THR A 166 -11.72 -3.67 -7.00
N VAL A 167 -12.15 -3.58 -5.74
CA VAL A 167 -13.50 -3.90 -5.27
C VAL A 167 -14.24 -2.60 -4.99
N ILE A 168 -15.39 -2.39 -5.65
CA ILE A 168 -16.22 -1.21 -5.46
C ILE A 168 -17.63 -1.67 -5.11
N ILE A 169 -18.12 -1.32 -3.91
CA ILE A 169 -19.47 -1.67 -3.47
C ILE A 169 -20.18 -0.41 -2.96
N ASN A 170 -21.05 0.14 -3.81
CA ASN A 170 -21.83 1.34 -3.54
C ASN A 170 -22.62 1.24 -2.22
N GLY A 171 -22.26 2.07 -1.25
CA GLY A 171 -22.94 2.23 0.04
C GLY A 171 -22.83 1.04 0.99
N ASN A 172 -21.89 0.12 0.75
CA ASN A 172 -21.68 -1.03 1.64
C ASN A 172 -20.20 -1.45 1.63
N ILE A 173 -19.37 -0.59 2.23
CA ILE A 173 -17.92 -0.85 2.37
C ILE A 173 -17.63 -2.18 3.07
N GLY A 174 -18.46 -2.58 4.05
CA GLY A 174 -18.27 -3.84 4.77
C GLY A 174 -18.37 -5.08 3.88
N SER A 175 -19.25 -5.08 2.88
CA SER A 175 -19.29 -6.13 1.86
C SER A 175 -18.05 -6.08 0.96
N GLY A 176 -17.54 -4.88 0.69
CA GLY A 176 -16.26 -4.68 0.02
C GLY A 176 -15.11 -5.38 0.75
N TYR A 177 -15.00 -5.21 2.08
CA TYR A 177 -13.98 -5.90 2.88
C TYR A 177 -14.14 -7.42 2.87
N ARG A 178 -15.37 -7.94 3.03
CA ARG A 178 -15.61 -9.40 3.00
C ARG A 178 -15.18 -10.01 1.66
N ILE A 179 -15.51 -9.34 0.55
CA ILE A 179 -15.13 -9.76 -0.80
C ILE A 179 -13.61 -9.66 -0.98
N GLY A 180 -12.99 -8.53 -0.62
CA GLY A 180 -11.56 -8.30 -0.70
C GLY A 180 -10.76 -9.35 0.07
N LEU A 181 -11.15 -9.60 1.33
CA LEU A 181 -10.55 -10.63 2.17
C LEU A 181 -10.74 -12.03 1.57
N GLY A 182 -11.91 -12.33 1.02
CA GLY A 182 -12.15 -13.60 0.33
C GLY A 182 -11.26 -13.80 -0.89
N ILE A 183 -10.94 -12.74 -1.63
CA ILE A 183 -9.98 -12.79 -2.75
C ILE A 183 -8.56 -12.99 -2.22
N ALA A 184 -8.14 -12.23 -1.20
CA ALA A 184 -6.82 -12.36 -0.58
C ALA A 184 -6.54 -13.79 -0.10
N LEU A 185 -7.49 -14.38 0.64
CA LEU A 185 -7.37 -15.75 1.15
C LEU A 185 -7.21 -16.78 0.02
N ARG A 186 -7.93 -16.63 -1.09
CA ARG A 186 -7.79 -17.50 -2.26
C ARG A 186 -6.44 -17.34 -2.96
N GLN A 187 -5.91 -16.12 -3.04
CA GLN A 187 -4.58 -15.87 -3.61
C GLN A 187 -3.49 -16.52 -2.77
N LEU A 188 -3.52 -16.30 -1.45
CA LEU A 188 -2.56 -16.89 -0.52
C LEU A 188 -2.59 -18.42 -0.50
N ASP A 189 -3.77 -19.03 -0.60
CA ASP A 189 -3.88 -20.48 -0.73
C ASP A 189 -3.33 -21.00 -2.07
N ALA A 190 -3.60 -20.29 -3.17
CA ALA A 190 -3.07 -20.65 -4.48
C ALA A 190 -1.54 -20.54 -4.53
N GLU A 191 -0.96 -19.52 -3.93
CA GLU A 191 0.49 -19.33 -3.81
C GLU A 191 1.15 -20.42 -2.97
N ARG A 192 0.57 -20.75 -1.80
CA ARG A 192 1.04 -21.87 -0.98
C ARG A 192 1.05 -23.18 -1.77
N ARG A 193 -0.04 -23.50 -2.47
CA ARG A 193 -0.12 -24.73 -3.30
C ARG A 193 0.91 -24.75 -4.43
N ARG A 194 1.21 -23.60 -5.04
CA ARG A 194 2.28 -23.50 -6.06
C ARG A 194 3.66 -23.75 -5.44
N ALA A 195 3.95 -23.17 -4.27
CA ALA A 195 5.21 -23.34 -3.56
C ALA A 195 5.46 -24.80 -3.15
N ASP A 196 4.43 -25.49 -2.66
CA ASP A 196 4.48 -26.91 -2.29
C ASP A 196 4.78 -27.77 -3.52
N PHE A 197 4.11 -27.50 -4.65
CA PHE A 197 4.33 -28.23 -5.90
C PHE A 197 5.74 -28.02 -6.46
N THR A 198 6.28 -26.80 -6.40
CA THR A 198 7.66 -26.52 -6.82
C THR A 198 8.69 -27.24 -5.94
N SER A 199 8.43 -27.32 -4.64
CA SER A 199 9.32 -28.00 -3.68
C SER A 199 9.34 -29.51 -3.91
N ALA A 200 8.18 -30.13 -4.14
CA ALA A 200 8.07 -31.57 -4.43
C ALA A 200 8.80 -31.98 -5.72
N ARG A 201 8.83 -31.11 -6.74
CA ARG A 201 9.56 -31.37 -7.99
C ARG A 201 11.08 -31.35 -7.82
N HIS A 202 11.61 -30.48 -6.95
CA HIS A 202 13.05 -30.42 -6.69
C HIS A 202 13.57 -31.61 -5.89
N ILE A 203 12.72 -32.23 -5.05
CA ILE A 203 13.09 -33.41 -4.26
C ILE A 203 13.16 -34.67 -5.13
N ASN A 204 12.24 -34.82 -6.10
CA ASN A 204 12.20 -36.00 -6.99
C ASN A 204 13.17 -35.96 -8.19
N ALA A 205 13.95 -34.88 -8.33
CA ALA A 205 14.93 -34.71 -9.40
C ALA A 205 16.39 -34.97 -8.95
N ARG A 206 16.58 -35.51 -7.74
CA ARG A 206 17.87 -35.96 -7.19
C ARG A 206 17.86 -37.47 -7.02
#